data_AF-A0A212IAF5-F1
#
_entry.id   AF-A0A212IAF5-F1
#
_cell.length_a   1.000
_cell.length_b   1.000
_cell.length_c   1.000
_cell.angle_alpha   90.00
_cell.angle_beta   90.00
_cell.angle_gamma   90.00
#
_symmetry.space_group_name_H-M   'P 1'
#
loop_
_entity.id
_entity.type
_entity.pdbx_description
1 polymer ?
#
loop_
_entity_poly.entity_id
_entity_poly.type
_entity_poly.pdbx_seq_one_letter_code
_entity_poly.pdbx_strand_id
1 'polypeptide(L)'
;MEILQTTVFQRWEQNLRDRRAKTLIAARLFRLANGLAGDVKPIGECSPVHWTIRRPSAMNKLTHYDPTTALVDDEEIAVFMADALETGDATYIAKALGVVARAKGMANIAAETGLSREQLYRSFSEKGNPTLKTTLAVMKALGIGLTVKV
;
A
#
# COMPACT_ATOMS: atom_id res chain seq x y z
N MET A 1 -1.10 7.06 10.49
CA MET A 1 -2.56 7.21 10.70
C MET A 1 -3.22 5.88 10.34
N GLU A 2 -4.15 5.42 11.15
CA GLU A 2 -4.88 4.20 10.87
C GLU A 2 -6.01 4.47 9.87
N ILE A 3 -6.12 3.65 8.82
CA ILE A 3 -7.25 3.69 7.88
C ILE A 3 -8.12 2.47 8.13
N LEU A 4 -9.37 2.75 8.48
CA LEU A 4 -10.44 1.77 8.60
C LEU A 4 -11.34 1.85 7.37
N GLN A 5 -11.79 0.69 6.90
CA GLN A 5 -12.72 0.56 5.79
C GLN A 5 -14.02 -0.11 6.24
N THR A 6 -15.10 0.24 5.55
CA THR A 6 -16.40 -0.40 5.71
C THR A 6 -16.53 -1.61 4.78
N THR A 7 -17.43 -2.53 5.09
CA THR A 7 -17.79 -3.65 4.21
C THR A 7 -18.31 -3.19 2.84
N VAL A 8 -18.97 -2.02 2.77
CA VAL A 8 -19.45 -1.43 1.51
C VAL A 8 -18.27 -1.00 0.63
N PHE A 9 -17.31 -0.27 1.20
CA PHE A 9 -16.11 0.13 0.48
C PHE A 9 -15.28 -1.08 0.03
N GLN A 10 -15.05 -2.02 0.95
CA GLN A 10 -14.30 -3.25 0.66
C GLN A 10 -14.92 -4.02 -0.51
N ARG A 11 -16.26 -4.19 -0.52
CA ARG A 11 -16.96 -4.87 -1.62
C ARG A 11 -16.88 -4.10 -2.93
N TRP A 12 -17.03 -2.77 -2.87
CA TRP A 12 -16.92 -1.93 -4.06
C TRP A 12 -15.52 -2.04 -4.68
N GLU A 13 -14.47 -1.89 -3.87
CA GLU A 13 -13.08 -1.98 -4.31
C GLU A 13 -12.75 -3.39 -4.84
N GLN A 14 -13.24 -4.45 -4.19
CA GLN A 14 -13.07 -5.83 -4.66
C GLN A 14 -13.69 -6.07 -6.05
N ASN A 15 -14.82 -5.43 -6.35
CA ASN A 15 -15.53 -5.56 -7.62
C ASN A 15 -15.12 -4.51 -8.68
N LEU A 16 -14.18 -3.63 -8.36
CA LEU A 16 -13.68 -2.64 -9.30
C LEU A 16 -12.95 -3.36 -10.45
N ARG A 17 -13.51 -3.26 -11.66
CA ARG A 17 -12.99 -3.95 -12.86
C ARG A 17 -11.66 -3.37 -13.34
N ASP A 18 -11.49 -2.06 -13.19
CA ASP A 18 -10.25 -1.38 -13.53
C ASP A 18 -9.21 -1.64 -12.42
N ARG A 19 -8.33 -2.59 -12.71
CA ARG A 19 -7.22 -2.99 -11.84
C ARG A 19 -6.26 -1.84 -11.56
N ARG A 20 -5.90 -1.09 -12.60
CA ARG A 20 -4.99 0.05 -12.47
C ARG A 20 -5.59 1.12 -11.57
N ALA A 21 -6.87 1.45 -11.75
CA ALA A 21 -7.57 2.40 -10.88
C ALA A 21 -7.61 1.90 -9.43
N LYS A 22 -7.85 0.60 -9.21
CA LYS A 22 -7.83 -0.01 -7.88
C LYS A 22 -6.47 0.15 -7.20
N THR A 23 -5.38 -0.11 -7.93
CA THR A 23 -4.02 0.08 -7.42
C THR A 23 -3.70 1.54 -7.14
N LEU A 24 -4.14 2.48 -7.99
CA LEU A 24 -3.96 3.91 -7.74
C LEU A 24 -4.68 4.38 -6.47
N ILE A 25 -5.90 3.89 -6.23
CA ILE A 25 -6.63 4.14 -4.99
C ILE A 25 -5.85 3.56 -3.81
N ALA A 26 -5.36 2.33 -3.91
CA ALA A 26 -4.60 1.68 -2.86
C ALA A 26 -3.29 2.41 -2.54
N ALA A 27 -2.55 2.83 -3.57
CA ALA A 27 -1.35 3.65 -3.44
C ALA A 27 -1.68 4.96 -2.71
N ARG A 28 -2.74 5.65 -3.11
CA ARG A 28 -3.14 6.92 -2.51
C ARG A 28 -3.59 6.78 -1.05
N LEU A 29 -4.39 5.77 -0.72
CA LEU A 29 -4.78 5.47 0.66
C LEU A 29 -3.57 5.09 1.51
N PHE A 30 -2.67 4.27 0.98
CA PHE A 30 -1.45 3.89 1.67
C PHE A 30 -0.53 5.10 1.92
N ARG A 31 -0.43 6.00 0.94
CA ARG A 31 0.31 7.26 1.04
C ARG A 31 -0.26 8.16 2.15
N LEU A 32 -1.59 8.31 2.18
CA LEU A 32 -2.30 9.05 3.22
C LEU A 32 -2.08 8.43 4.62
N ALA A 33 -2.15 7.11 4.74
CA ALA A 33 -1.91 6.39 6.01
C ALA A 33 -0.52 6.68 6.58
N ASN A 34 0.46 6.95 5.71
CA ASN A 34 1.85 7.26 6.07
C ASN A 34 2.14 8.77 6.17
N GLY A 35 1.13 9.63 6.18
CA GLY A 35 1.30 11.08 6.37
C GLY A 35 1.78 11.83 5.12
N LEU A 36 1.86 11.17 3.97
CA LEU A 36 2.30 11.75 2.70
C LEU A 36 1.12 12.19 1.84
N ALA A 37 0.16 12.90 2.44
CA ALA A 37 -1.07 13.29 1.76
C ALA A 37 -0.82 14.15 0.50
N GLY A 38 0.31 14.87 0.42
CA GLY A 38 0.54 15.90 -0.60
C GLY A 38 -0.45 17.06 -0.41
N ASP A 39 -0.91 17.64 -1.51
CA ASP A 39 -1.86 18.76 -1.48
C ASP A 39 -3.31 18.29 -1.25
N VAL A 40 -3.62 17.83 -0.03
CA VAL A 40 -4.99 17.52 0.37
C VAL A 40 -5.61 18.75 1.03
N LYS A 41 -6.75 19.19 0.49
CA LYS A 41 -7.61 20.22 1.10
C LYS A 41 -8.95 19.59 1.51
N PRO A 42 -9.50 19.91 2.68
CA PRO A 42 -10.88 19.56 3.01
C PRO A 42 -11.80 20.14 1.93
N ILE A 43 -12.72 19.34 1.38
CA ILE A 43 -13.72 19.79 0.39
C ILE A 43 -14.91 20.43 1.13
N GLY A 44 -14.60 21.29 2.10
CA GLY A 44 -15.56 21.88 3.04
C GLY A 44 -15.78 21.05 4.32
N GLU A 45 -16.44 21.68 5.28
CA GLU A 45 -17.07 20.95 6.38
C GLU A 45 -18.27 20.20 5.79
N CYS A 46 -18.41 18.91 6.09
CA CYS A 46 -19.67 18.21 5.86
C CYS A 46 -20.75 18.88 6.72
N SER A 47 -21.36 19.94 6.20
CA SER A 47 -22.44 20.64 6.88
C SER A 47 -23.65 19.68 6.93
N PRO A 48 -24.28 19.45 8.09
CA PRO A 48 -25.38 18.48 8.22
C PRO A 48 -26.67 18.90 7.50
N VAL A 49 -26.65 19.99 6.75
CA VAL A 49 -27.83 20.57 6.13
C VAL A 49 -28.15 19.79 4.85
N HIS A 50 -29.23 19.01 4.92
CA HIS A 50 -29.87 18.25 3.84
C HIS A 50 -29.38 16.81 3.53
N TRP A 51 -28.16 16.38 3.87
CA TRP A 51 -27.85 14.94 3.79
C TRP A 51 -28.52 14.21 4.96
N THR A 52 -29.65 13.56 4.72
CA THR A 52 -30.07 12.46 5.59
C THR A 52 -29.22 11.26 5.18
N ILE A 53 -28.04 11.07 5.77
CA ILE A 53 -27.41 9.75 5.74
C ILE A 53 -28.42 8.93 6.51
N ARG A 54 -29.24 8.18 5.78
CA ARG A 54 -29.83 6.97 6.31
C ARG A 54 -28.65 6.22 6.89
N ARG A 55 -28.49 6.27 8.21
CA ARG A 55 -27.56 5.36 8.90
C ARG A 55 -28.01 3.98 8.43
N PRO A 56 -27.20 3.26 7.65
CA PRO A 56 -27.55 1.89 7.31
C PRO A 56 -27.80 1.21 8.64
N SER A 57 -28.97 0.61 8.81
CA SER A 57 -29.42 0.00 10.07
C SER A 57 -28.52 -1.17 10.51
N ALA A 58 -27.58 -1.58 9.65
CA ALA A 58 -26.49 -2.48 9.98
C ALA A 58 -25.23 -1.68 10.32
N MET A 59 -24.70 -1.87 11.53
CA MET A 59 -23.31 -1.51 11.85
C MET A 59 -22.40 -2.22 10.86
N ASN A 60 -21.95 -1.52 9.81
CA ASN A 60 -20.94 -2.05 8.91
C ASN A 60 -19.67 -2.27 9.74
N LYS A 61 -19.27 -3.53 9.86
CA LYS A 61 -18.03 -3.91 10.55
C LYS A 61 -16.87 -3.12 9.93
N LEU A 62 -16.21 -2.31 10.76
CA LEU A 62 -14.98 -1.64 10.37
C LEU A 62 -13.83 -2.64 10.43
N THR A 63 -13.00 -2.66 9.39
CA THR A 63 -11.79 -3.48 9.33
C THR A 63 -10.62 -2.62 8.91
N HIS A 64 -9.40 -3.02 9.26
CA HIS A 64 -8.20 -2.35 8.74
C HIS A 64 -8.15 -2.44 7.21
N TYR A 65 -7.67 -1.37 6.59
CA TYR A 65 -7.35 -1.36 5.18
C TYR A 65 -6.02 -2.09 4.92
N ASP A 66 -6.01 -3.07 4.01
CA ASP A 66 -4.79 -3.75 3.58
C ASP A 66 -4.57 -3.57 2.06
N PRO A 67 -3.57 -2.77 1.66
CA PRO A 67 -3.31 -2.47 0.24
C PRO A 67 -2.84 -3.70 -0.56
N THR A 68 -2.43 -4.79 0.09
CA THR A 68 -2.00 -6.03 -0.60
C THR A 68 -3.07 -6.59 -1.53
N THR A 69 -4.34 -6.33 -1.24
CA THR A 69 -5.49 -6.82 -2.03
C THR A 69 -5.60 -6.20 -3.43
N ALA A 70 -4.84 -5.14 -3.70
CA ALA A 70 -4.77 -4.45 -4.99
C ALA A 70 -3.46 -4.73 -5.76
N LEU A 71 -2.66 -5.72 -5.31
CA LEU A 71 -1.34 -6.07 -5.86
C LEU A 71 -1.33 -7.55 -6.29
N VAL A 72 -2.09 -7.86 -7.33
CA VAL A 72 -2.27 -9.21 -7.89
C VAL A 72 -1.19 -9.51 -8.93
N ASP A 73 -0.87 -8.55 -9.80
CA ASP A 73 0.08 -8.74 -10.90
C ASP A 73 1.23 -7.72 -10.92
N ASP A 74 2.18 -7.93 -11.83
CA ASP A 74 3.42 -7.15 -11.92
C ASP A 74 3.16 -5.69 -12.35
N GLU A 75 2.11 -5.43 -13.13
CA GLU A 75 1.75 -4.08 -13.53
C GLU A 75 1.24 -3.27 -12.35
N GLU A 76 0.36 -3.86 -11.53
CA GLU A 76 -0.13 -3.24 -10.31
C GLU A 76 1.01 -2.97 -9.31
N ILE A 77 1.94 -3.91 -9.16
CA ILE A 77 3.14 -3.71 -8.34
C ILE A 77 3.99 -2.55 -8.87
N ALA A 78 4.19 -2.46 -10.18
CA ALA A 78 4.95 -1.38 -10.80
C ALA A 78 4.30 -0.01 -10.56
N VAL A 79 2.97 0.09 -10.69
CA VAL A 79 2.22 1.33 -10.39
C VAL A 79 2.37 1.73 -8.92
N PHE A 80 2.20 0.77 -8.01
CA PHE A 80 2.31 1.03 -6.57
C PHE A 80 3.73 1.43 -6.16
N MET A 81 4.75 0.79 -6.72
CA MET A 81 6.15 1.11 -6.42
C MET A 81 6.61 2.40 -7.08
N ALA A 82 6.10 2.75 -8.27
CA ALA A 82 6.36 4.05 -8.89
C ALA A 82 5.84 5.19 -8.00
N ASP A 83 4.60 5.08 -7.50
CA ASP A 83 4.03 6.05 -6.54
C ASP A 83 4.92 6.20 -5.31
N ALA A 84 5.46 5.10 -4.77
CA ALA A 84 6.34 5.14 -3.61
C ALA A 84 7.71 5.78 -3.90
N LEU A 85 8.32 5.46 -5.04
CA LEU A 85 9.63 5.98 -5.42
C LEU A 85 9.58 7.48 -5.73
N GLU A 86 8.48 7.99 -6.27
CA GLU A 86 8.28 9.41 -6.55
C GLU A 86 8.33 10.30 -5.30
N THR A 87 8.07 9.76 -4.10
CA THR A 87 8.09 10.56 -2.87
C THR A 87 9.49 10.90 -2.40
N GLY A 88 10.51 10.13 -2.81
CA GLY A 88 11.89 10.25 -2.30
C GLY A 88 12.04 9.91 -0.80
N ASP A 89 10.99 9.46 -0.12
CA ASP A 89 11.00 9.12 1.30
C ASP A 89 11.43 7.66 1.50
N ALA A 90 12.65 7.47 1.99
CA ALA A 90 13.23 6.15 2.21
C ALA A 90 12.40 5.25 3.14
N THR A 91 11.75 5.84 4.17
CA THR A 91 10.91 5.09 5.11
C THR A 91 9.64 4.61 4.43
N TYR A 92 9.01 5.49 3.64
CA TYR A 92 7.82 5.13 2.88
C TYR A 92 8.10 4.10 1.80
N ILE A 93 9.21 4.25 1.07
CA ILE A 93 9.67 3.30 0.06
C ILE A 93 9.90 1.92 0.69
N ALA A 94 10.57 1.86 1.85
CA ALA A 94 10.78 0.61 2.57
C ALA A 94 9.44 -0.05 2.97
N LYS A 95 8.49 0.73 3.51
CA LYS A 95 7.17 0.21 3.86
C LYS A 95 6.40 -0.29 2.63
N ALA A 96 6.44 0.44 1.52
CA ALA A 96 5.80 0.03 0.26
C ALA A 96 6.39 -1.29 -0.27
N LEU A 97 7.73 -1.42 -0.24
CA LEU A 97 8.41 -2.66 -0.62
C LEU A 97 7.99 -3.83 0.30
N GLY A 98 7.78 -3.57 1.59
CA GLY A 98 7.21 -4.53 2.52
C GLY A 98 5.80 -5.00 2.17
N VAL A 99 4.93 -4.09 1.71
CA VAL A 99 3.58 -4.43 1.23
C VAL A 99 3.67 -5.34 0.01
N VAL A 100 4.48 -4.97 -0.99
CA VAL A 100 4.68 -5.78 -2.21
C VAL A 100 5.27 -7.15 -1.87
N ALA A 101 6.25 -7.20 -0.96
CA ALA A 101 6.84 -8.44 -0.50
C ALA A 101 5.83 -9.37 0.17
N ARG A 102 4.88 -8.82 0.95
CA ARG A 102 3.78 -9.60 1.53
C ARG A 102 2.84 -10.14 0.46
N ALA A 103 2.50 -9.32 -0.54
CA ALA A 103 1.61 -9.72 -1.63
C ALA A 103 2.21 -10.86 -2.50
N LYS A 104 3.52 -10.79 -2.81
CA LYS A 104 4.24 -11.82 -3.56
C LYS A 104 4.59 -13.07 -2.75
N GLY A 105 4.67 -12.94 -1.42
CA GLY A 105 4.90 -14.04 -0.49
C GLY A 105 6.31 -14.03 0.10
N MET A 106 6.39 -13.75 1.40
CA MET A 106 7.65 -13.67 2.17
C MET A 106 8.46 -14.98 2.16
N ALA A 107 7.80 -16.13 2.02
CA ALA A 107 8.47 -17.42 1.96
C ALA A 107 9.38 -17.56 0.74
N ASN A 108 8.89 -17.13 -0.43
CA ASN A 108 9.61 -17.21 -1.69
C ASN A 108 10.78 -16.21 -1.69
N ILE A 109 10.52 -15.00 -1.21
CA ILE A 109 11.54 -13.94 -1.10
C ILE A 109 12.67 -14.37 -0.15
N ALA A 110 12.35 -15.01 0.98
CA ALA A 110 13.34 -15.54 1.91
C ALA A 110 14.24 -16.59 1.22
N ALA A 111 13.64 -17.51 0.47
CA ALA A 111 14.38 -18.55 -0.26
C ALA A 111 15.30 -17.96 -1.35
N GLU A 112 14.82 -16.97 -2.11
CA GLU A 112 15.59 -16.34 -3.19
C GLU A 112 16.71 -15.41 -2.69
N THR A 113 16.47 -14.69 -1.59
CA THR A 113 17.42 -13.70 -1.05
C THR A 113 18.41 -14.30 -0.06
N GLY A 114 18.13 -15.49 0.48
CA GLY A 114 18.88 -16.09 1.59
C GLY A 114 18.66 -15.40 2.93
N LEU A 115 17.67 -14.50 3.04
CA LEU A 115 17.30 -13.81 4.28
C LEU A 115 16.27 -14.63 5.05
N SER A 116 16.31 -14.60 6.38
CA SER A 116 15.23 -15.23 7.17
C SER A 116 13.93 -14.45 7.05
N ARG A 117 12.79 -15.13 7.22
CA ARG A 117 11.46 -14.48 7.22
C ARG A 117 11.35 -13.45 8.34
N GLU A 118 11.92 -13.73 9.50
CA GLU A 118 11.97 -12.82 10.65
C GLU A 118 12.76 -11.56 10.31
N GLN A 119 13.87 -11.70 9.59
CA GLN A 119 14.65 -10.55 9.13
C GLN A 119 13.85 -9.72 8.11
N LEU A 120 13.14 -10.35 7.17
CA LEU A 120 12.29 -9.64 6.21
C LEU A 120 11.18 -8.88 6.94
N TYR A 121 10.42 -9.53 7.82
CA TYR A 121 9.36 -8.88 8.59
C TYR A 121 9.88 -7.73 9.45
N ARG A 122 11.03 -7.91 10.11
CA ARG A 122 11.64 -6.83 10.92
C ARG A 122 12.08 -5.66 10.06
N SER A 123 12.79 -5.95 8.97
CA SER A 123 13.39 -4.94 8.09
C SER A 123 12.35 -4.09 7.37
N PHE A 124 11.22 -4.69 6.97
CA PHE A 124 10.14 -4.01 6.24
C PHE A 124 8.88 -3.77 7.10
N SER A 125 9.02 -3.80 8.43
CA SER A 125 7.95 -3.41 9.35
C SER A 125 7.72 -1.90 9.34
N GLU A 126 6.68 -1.44 10.04
CA GLU A 126 6.37 -0.01 10.20
C GLU A 126 7.55 0.81 10.74
N LYS A 127 8.38 0.20 11.60
CA LYS A 127 9.58 0.81 12.20
C LYS A 127 10.88 0.22 11.65
N GLY A 128 10.79 -0.54 10.56
CA GLY A 128 11.93 -1.19 9.93
C GLY A 128 12.87 -0.18 9.28
N ASN A 129 14.14 -0.55 9.18
CA ASN A 129 15.16 0.23 8.47
C ASN A 129 16.04 -0.74 7.67
N PRO A 130 15.60 -1.18 6.48
CA PRO A 130 16.37 -2.13 5.68
C PRO A 130 17.63 -1.43 5.17
N THR A 131 18.77 -2.13 5.22
CA THR A 131 19.99 -1.62 4.57
C THR A 131 19.81 -1.57 3.06
N LEU A 132 20.56 -0.71 2.36
CA LEU A 132 20.53 -0.66 0.89
C LEU A 132 20.76 -2.05 0.26
N LYS A 133 21.67 -2.85 0.83
CA LYS A 133 21.92 -4.24 0.41
C LYS A 133 20.66 -5.09 0.51
N THR A 134 19.95 -5.04 1.63
CA THR A 134 18.70 -5.78 1.85
C THR A 134 17.62 -5.32 0.88
N THR A 135 17.46 -4.01 0.71
CA THR A 135 16.47 -3.42 -0.22
C THR A 135 16.71 -3.90 -1.65
N LEU A 136 17.94 -3.81 -2.15
CA LEU A 136 18.29 -4.25 -3.49
C LEU A 136 18.10 -5.76 -3.69
N ALA A 137 18.45 -6.57 -2.68
CA ALA A 137 18.22 -8.02 -2.74
C ALA A 137 16.74 -8.37 -2.87
N VAL A 138 15.88 -7.71 -2.08
CA VAL A 138 14.43 -7.91 -2.13
C VAL A 138 13.82 -7.36 -3.41
N MET A 139 14.24 -6.19 -3.89
CA MET A 139 13.81 -5.66 -5.18
C MET A 139 14.13 -6.64 -6.32
N LYS A 140 15.33 -7.22 -6.32
CA LYS A 140 15.72 -8.23 -7.31
C LYS A 140 14.82 -9.47 -7.26
N ALA A 141 14.54 -10.01 -6.07
CA ALA A 141 13.63 -11.15 -5.89
C ALA A 141 12.19 -10.84 -6.34
N LEU A 142 11.79 -9.57 -6.25
CA LEU A 142 10.50 -9.08 -6.73
C LEU A 142 10.48 -8.75 -8.24
N GLY A 143 11.60 -8.93 -8.95
CA GLY A 143 11.71 -8.56 -10.37
C GLY A 143 11.75 -7.05 -10.63
N ILE A 144 12.00 -6.23 -9.60
CA ILE A 144 12.04 -4.77 -9.70
C ILE A 144 13.47 -4.30 -9.97
N GLY A 145 13.67 -3.61 -11.10
CA GLY A 145 14.94 -2.98 -11.45
C GLY A 145 15.00 -1.49 -11.07
N LEU A 146 16.22 -0.98 -10.88
CA LEU A 146 16.49 0.46 -10.80
C LEU A 146 17.12 0.92 -12.11
N THR A 147 16.67 2.08 -12.62
CA THR A 147 17.26 2.73 -13.79
C THR A 147 17.71 4.13 -13.44
N VAL A 148 18.79 4.58 -14.07
CA VAL A 148 19.25 5.97 -14.00
C VAL A 148 18.40 6.78 -14.98
N LYS A 149 17.86 7.91 -14.52
CA LYS A 149 17.31 8.96 -15.38
C LYS A 149 18.24 10.17 -15.28
N VAL A 150 18.67 10.69 -16.42
CA VAL A 150 19.49 11.90 -16.55
C VAL A 150 18.59 13.04 -16.98
#